data_AF-A0A6Y1UJE4-F1
#
_entry.id   AF-A0A6Y1UJE4-F1
#
_cell.length_a   1.000
_cell.length_b   1.000
_cell.length_c   1.000
_cell.angle_alpha   90.00
_cell.angle_beta   90.00
_cell.angle_gamma   90.00
#
_symmetry.space_group_name_H-M   'P 1'
#
loop_
_entity.id
_entity.type
_entity.pdbx_description
1 polymer ?
#
loop_
_entity_poly.entity_id
_entity_poly.type
_entity_poly.pdbx_seq_one_letter_code
_entity_poly.pdbx_strand_id
1 'polypeptide(L)' 'MASKRRLRRRQCGDKIRFASAEEAVRRIQILYRKFGHRGQLHAYRCPFCKGWHVGHAPGRNGIGSAWLG' A
#
# COMPACT_ATOMS: atom_id res chain seq x y z
N MET A 1 20.49 -12.30 9.22
CA MET A 1 20.13 -10.87 9.06
C MET A 1 19.58 -10.60 7.67
N ALA A 2 18.29 -10.28 7.53
CA ALA A 2 17.74 -9.86 6.24
C ALA A 2 18.16 -8.40 5.96
N SER A 3 18.74 -8.13 4.79
CA SER A 3 19.13 -6.76 4.44
C SER A 3 17.91 -5.82 4.39
N LYS A 4 18.09 -4.55 4.77
CA LYS A 4 17.05 -3.51 4.66
C LYS A 4 16.42 -3.46 3.26
N ARG A 5 17.18 -3.77 2.20
CA ARG A 5 16.70 -3.88 0.81
C ARG A 5 15.69 -5.03 0.62
N ARG A 6 15.95 -6.21 1.19
CA ARG A 6 15.02 -7.36 1.11
C ARG A 6 13.70 -7.06 1.83
N LEU A 7 13.76 -6.40 2.99
CA LEU A 7 12.57 -5.98 3.74
C LEU A 7 11.72 -4.95 2.97
N ARG A 8 12.34 -3.99 2.31
CA ARG A 8 11.65 -3.00 1.45
C ARG A 8 10.95 -3.64 0.24
N ARG A 9 11.56 -4.65 -0.40
CA ARG A 9 10.91 -5.40 -1.49
C ARG A 9 9.71 -6.20 -1.00
N ARG A 10 9.79 -6.78 0.20
CA ARG A 10 8.67 -7.52 0.81
C ARG A 10 7.44 -6.63 1.08
N GLN A 11 7.60 -5.32 1.30
CA GLN A 11 6.44 -4.42 1.39
C GLN A 11 5.55 -4.44 0.16
N CYS A 12 6.13 -4.69 -1.02
CA CYS A 12 5.40 -4.72 -2.28
C CYS A 12 4.93 -6.14 -2.63
N GLY A 13 5.63 -7.18 -2.16
CA GLY A 13 5.52 -8.56 -2.68
C GLY A 13 4.09 -9.09 -2.74
N ASP A 14 3.36 -9.03 -1.63
CA ASP A 14 2.01 -9.58 -1.55
C ASP A 14 0.93 -8.52 -1.89
N LYS A 15 1.35 -7.30 -2.22
CA LYS A 15 0.43 -6.19 -2.51
C LYS A 15 0.27 -6.02 -4.01
N ILE A 16 -0.98 -5.88 -4.44
CA ILE A 16 -1.29 -5.54 -5.83
C ILE A 16 -0.70 -4.16 -6.13
N ARG A 17 0.03 -4.07 -7.24
CA ARG A 17 0.53 -2.81 -7.81
C ARG A 17 -0.49 -2.27 -8.80
N PHE A 18 -0.90 -1.03 -8.62
CA PHE A 18 -1.75 -0.28 -9.53
C PHE A 18 -0.93 0.71 -10.35
N ALA A 19 -1.40 1.02 -11.56
CA ALA A 19 -0.77 1.99 -12.45
C ALA A 19 -1.10 3.43 -12.03
N SER A 20 -2.32 3.64 -11.53
CA SER A 20 -2.82 4.96 -11.11
C SER A 20 -3.41 4.96 -9.70
N ALA A 21 -3.52 6.17 -9.12
CA ALA A 21 -4.21 6.38 -7.85
C ALA A 21 -5.70 6.00 -7.95
N GLU A 22 -6.32 6.30 -9.09
CA GLU A 22 -7.75 6.04 -9.33
C GLU A 22 -8.06 4.54 -9.33
N GLU A 23 -7.21 3.72 -9.95
CA GLU A 23 -7.35 2.26 -9.91
C GLU A 23 -7.25 1.73 -8.48
N ALA A 24 -6.32 2.26 -7.69
CA ALA A 24 -6.15 1.91 -6.29
C ALA A 24 -7.39 2.29 -5.46
N VAL A 25 -7.95 3.49 -5.67
CA VAL A 25 -9.19 3.93 -4.98
C VAL A 25 -10.39 3.09 -5.41
N ARG A 26 -10.55 2.80 -6.70
CA ARG A 26 -11.61 1.93 -7.20
C ARG A 26 -11.51 0.53 -6.58
N ARG A 27 -10.29 0.01 -6.38
CA ARG A 27 -10.09 -1.26 -5.67
C ARG A 27 -10.59 -1.19 -4.22
N ILE A 28 -10.35 -0.10 -3.50
CA ILE A 28 -10.85 0.11 -2.13
C ILE A 28 -12.38 0.05 -2.11
N GLN A 29 -13.05 0.74 -3.03
CA GLN A 29 -14.51 0.71 -3.14
C GLN A 29 -15.04 -0.71 -3.41
N ILE A 30 -14.40 -1.45 -4.32
CA ILE A 30 -14.75 -2.85 -4.60
C ILE A 30 -14.55 -3.73 -3.36
N LEU A 31 -13.47 -3.51 -2.60
CA LEU A 31 -13.21 -4.27 -1.37
C LEU A 31 -14.30 -4.01 -0.33
N TYR A 32 -14.70 -2.75 -0.12
CA TYR A 32 -15.78 -2.40 0.80
C TYR A 32 -17.12 -3.00 0.39
N ARG A 33 -17.43 -3.01 -0.92
CA ARG A 33 -18.65 -3.66 -1.44
C ARG A 33 -18.62 -5.18 -1.25
N LYS A 34 -17.48 -5.83 -1.51
CA LYS A 34 -17.37 -7.30 -1.49
C LYS A 34 -17.30 -7.87 -0.07
N PHE A 35 -16.67 -7.16 0.85
CA PHE A 35 -16.28 -7.71 2.14
C PHE A 35 -16.72 -6.87 3.35
N GLY A 36 -17.50 -5.82 3.11
CA GLY A 36 -17.88 -4.85 4.13
C GLY A 36 -16.74 -3.90 4.52
N HIS A 37 -17.02 -3.01 5.47
CA HIS A 37 -16.05 -2.06 5.98
C HIS A 37 -15.00 -2.77 6.85
N ARG A 38 -13.74 -2.81 6.38
CA ARG A 38 -12.61 -3.48 7.06
C ARG A 38 -11.60 -2.49 7.68
N GLY A 39 -12.06 -1.30 8.02
CA GLY A 39 -11.22 -0.20 8.52
C GLY A 39 -10.77 0.77 7.43
N GLN A 40 -9.99 1.77 7.83
CA GLN A 40 -9.49 2.82 6.93
C GLN A 40 -8.40 2.28 6.02
N LEU A 41 -8.76 2.03 4.76
CA LEU A 41 -7.83 1.67 3.70
C LEU A 41 -7.53 2.92 2.88
N HIS A 42 -6.27 3.12 2.54
CA HIS A 42 -5.82 4.24 1.74
C HIS A 42 -5.03 3.75 0.52
N ALA A 43 -5.17 4.48 -0.58
CA ALA A 43 -4.27 4.39 -1.70
C ALA A 43 -3.01 5.21 -1.38
N TYR A 44 -1.84 4.61 -1.53
CA TYR A 44 -0.56 5.28 -1.31
C TYR A 44 0.45 4.86 -2.37
N ARG A 45 1.37 5.76 -2.73
CA ARG A 45 2.45 5.44 -3.67
C ARG A 45 3.63 4.83 -2.91
N CYS A 46 4.12 3.67 -3.29
CA CYS A 46 5.24 3.09 -2.57
C CYS A 46 6.55 3.84 -2.92
N PRO A 47 7.33 4.30 -1.92
CA PRO A 47 8.60 4.99 -2.17
C PRO A 47 9.69 4.07 -2.73
N PHE A 48 9.51 2.75 -2.65
CA PHE A 48 10.51 1.77 -3.11
C PHE A 48 10.24 1.29 -4.54
N CYS A 49 9.00 0.94 -4.89
CA CYS A 49 8.66 0.45 -6.24
C CYS A 49 8.03 1.52 -7.13
N LYS A 50 7.75 2.72 -6.59
CA LYS A 50 7.11 3.86 -7.26
C LYS A 50 5.69 3.62 -7.78
N GLY A 51 5.12 2.43 -7.58
CA GLY A 51 3.75 2.07 -7.94
C GLY A 51 2.73 2.39 -6.86
N TRP A 52 1.46 2.31 -7.21
CA TRP A 52 0.34 2.54 -6.28
C TRP A 52 -0.07 1.26 -5.58
N HIS A 53 -0.36 1.35 -4.29
CA HIS A 53 -0.81 0.22 -3.47
C HIS A 53 -1.99 0.63 -2.59
N VAL A 54 -2.75 -0.36 -2.16
CA VAL A 54 -3.87 -0.21 -1.23
C VAL A 54 -3.52 -0.91 0.07
N GLY A 55 -3.77 -0.26 1.19
CA GLY A 55 -3.64 -0.87 2.51
C GLY A 55 -3.82 0.14 3.62
N HIS A 56 -3.57 -0.30 4.85
CA HIS A 56 -3.33 0.62 5.95
C HIS A 56 -1.99 1.31 5.70
N ALA A 57 -2.01 2.64 5.64
CA ALA A 57 -0.78 3.41 5.49
C ALA A 57 0.17 3.03 6.64
N PRO A 58 1.41 2.60 6.35
CA PRO A 58 2.37 2.29 7.40
C PRO A 58 2.58 3.57 8.23
N GLY A 59 2.31 3.51 9.54
CA GLY A 59 2.46 4.66 10.43
C GLY A 59 3.87 5.27 10.37
N ARG A 60 4.03 6.51 10.88
CA ARG A 60 5.24 7.37 10.75
C ARG A 60 6.59 6.66 11.04
N ASN A 61 6.59 5.58 11.80
CA ASN A 61 7.80 4.85 12.24
C ASN A 61 7.95 3.43 11.65
N GLY A 62 7.07 3.00 10.76
CA GLY A 62 7.11 1.66 10.15
C GLY A 62 8.02 1.59 8.92
N ILE A 63 8.52 0.40 8.59
CA ILE A 63 9.15 0.15 7.28
C ILE A 63 8.04 0.41 6.24
N GLY A 64 8.08 1.58 5.59
CA GLY A 64 7.03 2.07 4.66
C GLY A 64 6.58 3.51 4.90
N SER A 65 6.98 4.12 6.02
CA SER A 65 6.60 5.47 6.46
C SER A 65 7.08 6.64 5.60
N ALA A 66 7.76 6.39 4.49
CA ALA A 66 8.24 7.43 3.58
C ALA A 66 7.13 8.02 2.68
N TRP A 67 5.86 7.86 3.06
CA TRP A 67 4.75 8.60 2.46
C TRP A 67 4.27 9.70 3.42
N LEU A 68 4.69 10.92 3.11
CA LEU A 68 4.17 12.17 3.66
C LEU A 68 3.37 12.79 2.52
N GLY A 69 2.03 12.73 2.59
CA GLY A 69 1.09 13.55 1.84
C GLY A 69 1.36 13.75 0.35
#